data_AF-Q7Z5X8-F1
#
_entry.id   AF-Q7Z5X8-F1
#
_cell.length_a   1.000
_cell.length_b   1.000
_cell.length_c   1.000
_cell.angle_alpha   90.00
_cell.angle_beta   90.00
_cell.angle_gamma   90.00
#
_symmetry.space_group_name_H-M   'P 1'
#
loop_
_entity.id
_entity.type
_entity.pdbx_description
1 polymer ?
#
loop_
_entity_poly.entity_id
_entity_poly.type
_entity_poly.pdbx_seq_one_letter_code
_entity_poly.pdbx_strand_id
1 'polypeptide(L)'
;HDDGYLEVIGFTMTSLAALQVGGHGERLTQCREVVLTTSKAIPVQVDGEPCKLAASRIRIALRNQATMVQKAKRRSAAPLHSDQQPVPEQLRIQVSRVSMHDYEALHYDKEQLKEASVPLGTVVVPGDSDLELCRAHIERLQQEPDGAGAKSPTCQKLSPKWCFLDATTASRFYRIDRAQEHLNYVTEIAQDEIYILDPELLGASARPDLPTPTSPLPTSPCSPTPRSLQGDAAPPQGEELIEAAKRNDFCKLQELHRAGGDLMHRDEQSRTLLHHAVSTGSKDVVRYLLDHAPPEILDAVEENGETCLHQAAALGQRTICHYIVEAGASLMKTDQQGDTPRQRAEKAQDTELAAYLENRQHYQMIQREDQETAV
;
A
#
# COMPACT_ATOMS: atom_id res chain seq x y z
N HIS A 1 32.89 33.93 -6.53
CA HIS A 1 32.57 35.22 -5.88
C HIS A 1 31.48 34.92 -4.87
N ASP A 2 31.78 35.06 -3.59
CA ASP A 2 30.77 34.98 -2.52
C ASP A 2 30.09 36.36 -2.47
N ASP A 3 28.84 36.44 -2.94
CA ASP A 3 28.10 37.70 -3.07
C ASP A 3 27.47 38.16 -1.73
N GLY A 4 27.63 37.35 -0.68
CA GLY A 4 27.19 37.68 0.67
C GLY A 4 25.68 37.58 0.87
N TYR A 5 24.98 36.86 -0.01
CA TYR A 5 23.56 36.59 0.11
C TYR A 5 23.28 35.08 0.24
N LEU A 6 22.23 34.76 0.99
CA LEU A 6 21.64 33.44 1.10
C LEU A 6 20.71 33.21 -0.08
N GLU A 7 20.80 32.05 -0.72
CA GLU A 7 19.82 31.59 -1.70
C GLU A 7 18.76 30.74 -1.01
N VAL A 8 17.49 31.13 -1.16
CA VAL A 8 16.35 30.34 -0.69
C VAL A 8 15.90 29.46 -1.83
N ILE A 9 16.05 28.16 -1.65
CA ILE A 9 15.72 27.15 -2.65
C ILE A 9 14.43 26.45 -2.23
N GLY A 10 13.47 26.38 -3.16
CA GLY A 10 12.22 25.66 -3.00
C GLY A 10 12.35 24.24 -3.50
N PHE A 11 11.81 23.30 -2.73
CA PHE A 11 11.65 21.90 -3.17
C PHE A 11 10.17 21.57 -3.29
N THR A 12 9.77 21.07 -4.45
CA THR A 12 8.52 20.33 -4.63
C THR A 12 8.78 18.87 -4.32
N MET A 13 7.74 18.06 -4.06
CA MET A 13 7.90 16.62 -3.85
C MET A 13 8.68 15.95 -4.99
N THR A 14 8.51 16.45 -6.22
CA THR A 14 9.22 15.99 -7.41
C THR A 14 10.70 16.40 -7.45
N SER A 15 11.05 17.60 -6.96
CA SER A 15 12.45 18.07 -6.94
C SER A 15 13.22 17.64 -5.69
N LEU A 16 12.55 17.12 -4.66
CA LEU A 16 13.20 16.54 -3.47
C LEU A 16 13.95 15.24 -3.82
N ALA A 17 13.43 14.44 -4.74
CA ALA A 17 14.13 13.27 -5.28
C ALA A 17 15.41 13.65 -6.05
N ALA A 18 15.41 14.82 -6.72
CA ALA A 18 16.59 15.30 -7.44
C ALA A 18 17.75 15.67 -6.51
N LEU A 19 17.50 16.07 -5.26
CA LEU A 19 18.56 16.36 -4.27
C LEU A 19 19.41 15.13 -3.95
N GLN A 20 18.79 13.94 -3.91
CA GLN A 20 19.49 12.69 -3.56
C GLN A 20 20.50 12.28 -4.64
N VAL A 21 20.31 12.73 -5.88
CA VAL A 21 21.20 12.49 -7.03
C VAL A 21 22.09 13.69 -7.37
N GLY A 22 22.18 14.70 -6.49
CA GLY A 22 23.04 15.88 -6.69
C GLY A 22 22.43 16.99 -7.55
N GLY A 23 21.13 16.91 -7.86
CA GLY A 23 20.37 17.97 -8.52
C GLY A 23 20.21 19.20 -7.64
N HIS A 24 20.14 20.37 -8.27
CA HIS A 24 19.99 21.66 -7.59
C HIS A 24 18.51 22.07 -7.65
N GLY A 25 17.91 22.46 -6.52
CA GLY A 25 16.52 22.89 -6.48
C GLY A 25 16.29 24.25 -7.16
N GLU A 26 15.02 24.69 -7.22
CA GLU A 26 14.68 25.97 -7.84
C GLU A 26 14.93 27.14 -6.88
N ARG A 27 15.71 28.14 -7.31
CA ARG A 27 15.98 29.33 -6.52
C ARG A 27 14.76 30.25 -6.51
N LEU A 28 14.11 30.35 -5.35
CA LEU A 28 12.93 31.18 -5.15
C LEU A 28 13.29 32.64 -4.92
N THR A 29 14.31 32.90 -4.09
CA THR A 29 14.74 34.26 -3.75
C THR A 29 16.16 34.30 -3.20
N GLN A 30 16.72 35.49 -3.11
CA GLN A 30 18.04 35.76 -2.55
C GLN A 30 17.92 36.84 -1.48
N CYS A 31 18.45 36.60 -0.28
CA CYS A 31 18.30 37.50 0.86
C CYS A 31 19.52 37.46 1.80
N ARG A 32 19.68 38.47 2.67
CA ARG A 32 20.77 38.48 3.67
C ARG A 32 20.40 37.80 4.98
N GLU A 33 19.11 37.67 5.23
CA GLU A 33 18.56 37.14 6.46
C GLU A 33 17.22 36.46 6.19
N VAL A 34 17.01 35.31 6.81
CA VAL A 34 15.75 34.54 6.79
C VAL A 34 15.24 34.39 8.21
N VAL A 35 13.94 34.56 8.40
CA VAL A 35 13.28 34.25 9.68
C VAL A 35 12.29 33.11 9.45
N LEU A 36 12.67 31.91 9.88
CA LEU A 36 11.83 30.71 9.82
C LEU A 36 11.07 30.58 11.15
N THR A 37 9.74 30.52 11.09
CA THR A 37 8.91 30.29 12.28
C THR A 37 8.30 28.90 12.21
N THR A 38 8.53 28.10 13.25
CA THR A 38 8.05 26.71 13.34
C THR A 38 7.02 26.60 14.45
N SER A 39 5.91 25.91 14.19
CA SER A 39 4.84 25.64 15.16
C SER A 39 4.94 24.27 15.82
N LYS A 40 5.82 23.40 15.30
CA LYS A 40 6.11 22.06 15.78
C LYS A 40 7.62 21.88 15.86
N ALA A 41 8.07 20.89 16.63
CA ALA A 41 9.48 20.54 16.66
C ALA A 41 9.93 20.01 15.30
N ILE A 42 11.06 20.50 14.78
CA ILE A 42 11.61 20.10 13.48
C ILE A 42 12.99 19.45 13.64
N PRO A 43 13.30 18.38 12.89
CA PRO A 43 14.66 17.88 12.77
C PRO A 43 15.48 18.86 11.93
N VAL A 44 16.68 19.19 12.39
CA VAL A 44 17.63 20.08 11.70
C VAL A 44 19.05 19.56 11.88
N GLN A 45 19.95 19.87 10.94
CA GLN A 45 21.36 19.55 11.05
C GLN A 45 22.15 20.84 11.28
N VAL A 46 22.87 20.93 12.40
CA VAL A 46 23.67 22.12 12.76
C VAL A 46 25.11 21.65 12.92
N ASP A 47 26.04 22.27 12.20
CA ASP A 47 27.47 21.90 12.18
C ASP A 47 27.72 20.40 11.86
N GLY A 48 26.85 19.79 11.06
CA GLY A 48 26.94 18.39 10.68
C GLY A 48 26.29 17.42 11.67
N GLU A 49 25.83 17.88 12.84
CA GLU A 49 25.18 17.03 13.84
C GLU A 49 23.64 17.09 13.71
N PRO A 50 22.94 15.94 13.70
CA PRO A 50 21.48 15.92 13.70
C PRO A 50 20.97 16.36 15.08
N CYS A 51 20.04 17.31 15.09
CA CYS A 51 19.41 17.79 16.31
C CYS A 51 17.92 18.10 16.07
N LYS A 52 17.13 18.13 17.16
CA LYS A 52 15.71 18.46 17.10
C LYS A 52 15.50 19.83 17.71
N LEU A 53 14.95 20.76 16.93
CA LEU A 53 14.65 22.09 17.38
C LEU A 53 13.17 22.16 17.80
N ALA A 54 12.89 22.59 19.03
CA ALA A 54 11.52 22.87 19.46
C ALA A 54 10.88 23.98 18.60
N ALA A 55 9.55 24.13 18.68
CA ALA A 55 8.84 25.21 18.01
C ALA A 55 9.48 26.57 18.35
N SER A 56 10.13 27.15 17.34
CA SER A 56 11.05 28.27 17.50
C SER A 56 10.99 29.21 16.31
N ARG A 57 11.38 30.45 16.55
CA ARG A 57 11.62 31.46 15.53
C ARG A 57 13.12 31.52 15.23
N ILE A 58 13.54 30.85 14.18
CA ILE A 58 14.93 30.73 13.75
C ILE A 58 15.26 31.92 12.86
N ARG A 59 16.23 32.72 13.28
CA ARG A 59 16.87 33.72 12.43
C ARG A 59 18.07 33.05 11.77
N ILE A 60 18.24 33.18 10.47
CA ILE A 60 19.38 32.68 9.69
C ILE A 60 19.98 33.88 8.99
N ALA A 61 21.25 34.19 9.27
CA ALA A 61 22.00 35.27 8.63
C ALA A 61 23.38 34.77 8.21
N LEU A 62 24.00 35.42 7.23
CA LEU A 62 25.37 35.12 6.84
C LEU A 62 26.30 35.31 8.07
N ARG A 63 26.94 34.22 8.54
CA ARG A 63 27.72 34.07 9.80
C ARG A 63 26.93 33.88 11.10
N ASN A 64 25.88 33.06 11.10
CA ASN A 64 25.04 32.97 12.29
C ASN A 64 25.60 32.10 13.42
N GLN A 65 25.66 32.71 14.60
CA GLN A 65 25.70 32.04 15.90
C GLN A 65 24.27 31.61 16.24
N ALA A 66 23.94 30.33 16.10
CA ALA A 66 22.71 29.76 16.65
C ALA A 66 22.95 29.37 18.12
N THR A 67 21.98 29.64 19.00
CA THR A 67 22.03 29.13 20.38
C THR A 67 21.84 27.62 20.35
N MET A 68 22.95 26.91 20.49
CA MET A 68 23.05 25.46 20.41
C MET A 68 22.55 24.82 21.70
N VAL A 69 21.60 23.89 21.60
CA VAL A 69 21.02 23.20 22.78
C VAL A 69 21.92 22.03 23.22
N GLN A 70 22.71 21.45 22.32
CA GLN A 70 23.62 20.35 22.63
C GLN A 70 24.81 20.32 21.64
N LYS A 71 26.03 20.12 22.16
CA LYS A 71 27.25 19.93 21.37
C LYS A 71 27.84 18.57 21.70
N ALA A 72 27.96 17.63 20.77
CA ALA A 72 28.54 16.32 21.09
C ALA A 72 30.08 16.40 21.11
N LYS A 73 30.68 16.57 22.29
CA LYS A 73 32.14 16.46 22.46
C LYS A 73 32.53 14.99 22.60
N ARG A 74 33.02 14.36 21.53
CA ARG A 74 33.73 13.07 21.64
C ARG A 74 35.12 13.29 22.26
N ARG A 75 35.37 12.70 23.44
CA ARG A 75 36.59 11.93 23.77
C ARG A 75 36.55 11.40 25.21
N SER A 76 36.52 10.07 25.30
CA SER A 76 37.33 9.20 26.16
C SER A 76 37.66 9.63 27.60
N ALA A 77 37.27 8.73 28.51
CA ALA A 77 37.73 8.50 29.89
C ALA A 77 36.96 9.21 31.02
N ALA A 78 36.34 8.36 31.84
CA ALA A 78 35.45 8.53 33.01
C ALA A 78 35.92 9.52 34.11
N PRO A 79 35.17 9.74 35.23
CA PRO A 79 33.81 9.31 35.59
C PRO A 79 32.87 10.48 36.02
N LEU A 80 31.60 10.15 36.27
CA LEU A 80 30.53 10.92 36.96
C LEU A 80 29.54 11.73 36.10
N HIS A 81 28.28 11.30 36.24
CA HIS A 81 27.01 12.03 36.16
C HIS A 81 26.87 13.05 35.03
N SER A 82 26.28 12.59 33.91
CA SER A 82 25.74 13.47 32.87
C SER A 82 24.23 13.32 32.89
N ASP A 83 23.53 14.41 33.23
CA ASP A 83 22.08 14.52 33.15
C ASP A 83 21.65 14.45 31.68
N GLN A 84 21.39 13.21 31.22
CA GLN A 84 20.54 12.94 30.08
C GLN A 84 19.17 13.53 30.41
N GLN A 85 18.64 14.43 29.58
CA GLN A 85 17.20 14.61 29.60
C GLN A 85 16.62 13.26 29.13
N PRO A 86 15.87 12.57 29.99
CA PRO A 86 15.76 11.13 29.92
C PRO A 86 15.06 10.75 28.62
N VAL A 87 15.72 9.95 27.78
CA VAL A 87 14.98 8.94 27.02
C VAL A 87 14.08 8.31 28.08
N PRO A 88 12.74 8.31 27.94
CA PRO A 88 11.90 7.63 28.92
C PRO A 88 12.52 6.24 29.06
N GLU A 89 13.00 5.89 30.26
CA GLU A 89 13.62 4.57 30.49
C GLU A 89 12.70 3.48 29.93
N GLN A 90 11.40 3.76 29.98
CA GLN A 90 10.35 3.02 29.33
C GLN A 90 9.32 3.98 28.69
N LEU A 91 8.94 3.69 27.46
CA LEU A 91 7.77 4.22 26.77
C LEU A 91 6.56 3.33 27.08
N ARG A 92 5.44 3.97 27.40
CA ARG A 92 4.15 3.31 27.57
C ARG A 92 3.28 3.69 26.38
N ILE A 93 2.94 2.71 25.55
CA ILE A 93 2.34 2.96 24.23
C ILE A 93 1.07 2.15 24.09
N GLN A 94 -0.02 2.83 23.76
CA GLN A 94 -1.29 2.20 23.46
C GLN A 94 -1.22 1.57 22.06
N VAL A 95 -1.63 0.31 21.94
CA VAL A 95 -1.64 -0.41 20.68
C VAL A 95 -3.10 -0.53 20.24
N SER A 96 -3.40 -0.03 19.05
CA SER A 96 -4.72 -0.12 18.43
C SER A 96 -4.63 -0.83 17.10
N ARG A 97 -5.59 -1.71 16.82
CA ARG A 97 -5.63 -2.52 15.60
C ARG A 97 -6.69 -1.99 14.64
N VAL A 98 -6.35 -1.98 13.37
CA VAL A 98 -7.20 -1.57 12.26
C VAL A 98 -7.43 -2.78 11.38
N SER A 99 -8.66 -2.98 10.89
CA SER A 99 -8.96 -4.08 9.97
C SER A 99 -8.53 -3.74 8.55
N MET A 100 -8.18 -4.75 7.74
CA MET A 100 -7.96 -4.52 6.30
C MET A 100 -9.18 -3.92 5.60
N HIS A 101 -10.39 -4.30 6.02
CA HIS A 101 -11.62 -3.75 5.46
C HIS A 101 -11.75 -2.25 5.71
N ASP A 102 -11.54 -1.80 6.95
CA ASP A 102 -11.62 -0.38 7.30
C ASP A 102 -10.48 0.41 6.63
N TYR A 103 -9.28 -0.17 6.58
CA TYR A 103 -8.12 0.42 5.92
C TYR A 103 -8.37 0.77 4.44
N GLU A 104 -9.02 -0.12 3.71
CA GLU A 104 -9.38 0.08 2.29
C GLU A 104 -10.62 0.99 2.15
N ALA A 105 -11.67 0.74 2.93
CA ALA A 105 -12.94 1.46 2.84
C ALA A 105 -12.81 2.95 3.21
N LEU A 106 -11.92 3.27 4.15
CA LEU A 106 -11.65 4.65 4.60
C LEU A 106 -10.49 5.30 3.84
N HIS A 107 -10.02 4.68 2.75
CA HIS A 107 -9.02 5.23 1.85
C HIS A 107 -7.76 5.74 2.55
N TYR A 108 -7.27 4.99 3.54
CA TYR A 108 -6.06 5.31 4.30
C TYR A 108 -6.14 6.59 5.13
N ASP A 109 -7.33 7.19 5.30
CA ASP A 109 -7.52 8.42 6.05
C ASP A 109 -7.21 8.22 7.53
N LYS A 110 -6.23 8.97 8.04
CA LYS A 110 -5.68 8.79 9.38
C LYS A 110 -6.73 9.01 10.48
N GLU A 111 -7.56 10.04 10.38
CA GLU A 111 -8.49 10.36 11.45
C GLU A 111 -9.68 9.39 11.47
N GLN A 112 -10.17 8.98 10.30
CA GLN A 112 -11.21 7.96 10.21
C GLN A 112 -10.72 6.59 10.67
N LEU A 113 -9.47 6.21 10.35
CA LEU A 113 -8.91 4.93 10.76
C LEU A 113 -8.62 4.85 12.26
N LYS A 114 -8.29 5.98 12.90
CA LYS A 114 -8.21 6.04 14.37
C LYS A 114 -9.55 5.76 15.03
N GLU A 115 -10.62 6.38 14.53
CA GLU A 115 -11.98 6.17 15.05
C GLU A 115 -12.47 4.74 14.82
N ALA A 116 -12.12 4.12 13.69
CA ALA A 116 -12.44 2.73 13.39
C ALA A 116 -11.54 1.71 14.10
N SER A 117 -10.43 2.15 14.70
CA SER A 117 -9.46 1.26 15.34
C SER A 117 -9.99 0.67 16.65
N VAL A 118 -9.61 -0.58 16.91
CA VAL A 118 -9.98 -1.29 18.14
C VAL A 118 -8.77 -1.32 19.07
N PRO A 119 -8.86 -0.86 20.33
CA PRO A 119 -7.73 -0.91 21.24
C PRO A 119 -7.37 -2.37 21.57
N LEU A 120 -6.09 -2.72 21.41
CA LEU A 120 -5.55 -4.04 21.70
C LEU A 120 -4.98 -4.11 23.12
N GLY A 121 -4.29 -3.06 23.57
CA GLY A 121 -3.68 -3.03 24.90
C GLY A 121 -2.59 -1.96 25.03
N THR A 122 -1.78 -2.06 26.08
CA THR A 122 -0.64 -1.15 26.29
C THR A 122 0.64 -1.94 26.44
N VAL A 123 1.64 -1.63 25.61
CA VAL A 123 3.00 -2.16 25.76
C VAL A 123 3.88 -1.19 26.51
N VAL A 124 4.84 -1.73 27.24
CA VAL A 124 5.93 -0.98 27.84
C VAL A 124 7.23 -1.45 27.22
N VAL A 125 7.94 -0.54 26.56
CA VAL A 125 9.18 -0.81 25.80
C VAL A 125 10.24 0.21 26.15
N PRO A 126 11.55 -0.11 26.12
CA PRO A 126 12.61 0.88 26.25
C PRO A 126 12.46 2.04 25.25
N GLY A 127 12.89 3.25 25.64
CA GLY A 127 12.69 4.44 24.79
C GLY A 127 13.49 4.47 23.49
N ASP A 128 14.49 3.61 23.37
CA ASP A 128 15.30 3.35 22.18
C ASP A 128 14.86 2.08 21.42
N SER A 129 13.65 1.57 21.67
CA SER A 129 13.16 0.37 20.98
C SER A 129 12.82 0.64 19.52
N ASP A 130 13.29 -0.25 18.65
CA ASP A 130 12.81 -0.40 17.28
C ASP A 130 11.44 -1.14 17.23
N LEU A 131 10.85 -1.22 16.04
CA LEU A 131 9.57 -1.90 15.86
C LEU A 131 9.66 -3.43 15.97
N GLU A 132 10.82 -4.02 15.70
CA GLU A 132 11.02 -5.47 15.83
C GLU A 132 10.97 -5.90 17.31
N LEU A 133 11.65 -5.16 18.18
CA LEU A 133 11.57 -5.29 19.63
C LEU A 133 10.15 -4.97 20.14
N CYS A 134 9.53 -3.91 19.63
CA CYS A 134 8.15 -3.56 20.00
C CYS A 134 7.16 -4.68 19.63
N ARG A 135 7.29 -5.28 18.45
CA ARG A 135 6.49 -6.44 18.00
C ARG A 135 6.60 -7.60 18.98
N ALA A 136 7.80 -7.96 19.43
CA ALA A 136 7.97 -9.03 20.41
C ALA A 136 7.23 -8.74 21.74
N HIS A 137 7.10 -7.48 22.12
CA HIS A 137 6.31 -7.06 23.29
C HIS A 137 4.80 -7.15 23.03
N ILE A 138 4.33 -6.76 21.84
CA ILE A 138 2.93 -6.88 21.42
C ILE A 138 2.49 -8.34 21.33
N GLU A 139 3.34 -9.22 20.78
CA GLU A 139 3.06 -10.66 20.70
C GLU A 139 3.02 -11.33 22.08
N ARG A 140 3.81 -10.82 23.04
CA ARG A 140 3.77 -11.28 24.44
C ARG A 140 2.51 -10.83 25.16
N LEU A 141 1.93 -9.66 24.83
CA LEU A 141 0.61 -9.27 25.34
C LEU A 141 -0.49 -10.27 24.94
N GLN A 142 -0.29 -11.07 23.88
CA GLN A 142 -1.25 -12.10 23.48
C GLN A 142 -1.08 -13.43 24.24
N GLN A 143 0.06 -13.61 24.92
CA GLN A 143 0.39 -14.81 25.66
C GLN A 143 0.10 -14.52 27.14
N GLU A 144 -1.13 -14.74 27.58
CA GLU A 144 -1.53 -14.55 28.98
C GLU A 144 -0.63 -15.37 29.93
N PRO A 145 -0.21 -14.78 31.07
CA PRO A 145 0.31 -15.58 32.17
C PRO A 145 -0.84 -16.36 32.80
N ASP A 146 -0.63 -17.65 32.99
CA ASP A 146 -1.57 -18.60 33.58
C ASP A 146 -1.84 -18.23 35.06
N GLY A 147 -2.74 -17.28 35.32
CA GLY A 147 -3.11 -16.91 36.69
C GLY A 147 -3.80 -15.55 36.88
N ALA A 148 -5.06 -15.62 37.32
CA ALA A 148 -5.87 -14.57 37.97
C ALA A 148 -6.58 -13.51 37.09
N GLY A 149 -7.72 -13.93 36.52
CA GLY A 149 -9.02 -13.31 36.87
C GLY A 149 -9.29 -11.85 36.49
N ALA A 150 -9.51 -11.57 35.21
CA ALA A 150 -10.56 -10.65 34.72
C ALA A 150 -10.75 -10.88 33.21
N LYS A 151 -11.82 -11.57 32.80
CA LYS A 151 -12.11 -11.81 31.38
C LYS A 151 -12.54 -10.49 30.71
N SER A 152 -11.62 -9.84 29.99
CA SER A 152 -11.97 -8.81 29.00
C SER A 152 -12.36 -9.51 27.67
N PRO A 153 -13.44 -9.11 26.98
CA PRO A 153 -14.10 -9.97 25.98
C PRO A 153 -13.51 -9.96 24.56
N THR A 154 -12.29 -9.44 24.33
CA THR A 154 -11.79 -9.21 22.96
C THR A 154 -10.35 -9.69 22.70
N CYS A 155 -9.87 -10.73 23.39
CA CYS A 155 -8.59 -11.35 23.03
C CYS A 155 -8.76 -12.24 21.79
N GLN A 156 -8.89 -11.61 20.61
CA GLN A 156 -8.69 -12.26 19.34
C GLN A 156 -7.19 -12.28 19.06
N LYS A 157 -6.65 -13.47 18.78
CA LYS A 157 -5.25 -13.66 18.40
C LYS A 157 -4.96 -12.83 17.14
N LEU A 158 -3.83 -12.12 17.09
CA LEU A 158 -3.45 -11.34 15.92
C LEU A 158 -3.06 -12.29 14.77
N SER A 159 -3.37 -11.90 13.53
CA SER A 159 -2.92 -12.65 12.34
C SER A 159 -1.40 -12.72 12.28
N PRO A 160 -0.76 -13.85 11.93
CA PRO A 160 0.70 -13.91 11.75
C PRO A 160 1.24 -12.95 10.67
N LYS A 161 0.37 -12.31 9.89
CA LYS A 161 0.69 -11.36 8.82
C LYS A 161 0.42 -9.89 9.18
N TRP A 162 0.12 -9.56 10.44
CA TRP A 162 -0.10 -8.17 10.85
C TRP A 162 1.16 -7.31 10.67
N CYS A 163 1.00 -6.03 10.33
CA CYS A 163 2.11 -5.07 10.16
C CYS A 163 1.84 -3.74 10.86
N PHE A 164 2.89 -2.94 11.11
CA PHE A 164 2.72 -1.62 11.69
C PHE A 164 2.18 -0.60 10.68
N LEU A 165 1.50 0.42 11.19
CA LEU A 165 1.07 1.58 10.42
C LEU A 165 1.89 2.80 10.85
N ASP A 166 2.54 3.43 9.87
CA ASP A 166 3.29 4.68 10.04
C ASP A 166 2.31 5.87 10.16
N ALA A 167 2.38 6.56 11.30
CA ALA A 167 1.58 7.73 11.61
C ALA A 167 2.34 9.06 11.39
N THR A 168 3.56 9.06 10.85
CA THR A 168 4.37 10.28 10.64
C THR A 168 3.71 11.27 9.69
N THR A 169 2.92 10.75 8.74
CA THR A 169 2.21 11.59 7.77
C THR A 169 1.03 12.34 8.42
N ALA A 170 0.75 13.54 7.88
CA ALA A 170 -0.27 14.42 8.43
C ALA A 170 -1.72 13.90 8.28
N SER A 171 -2.01 13.14 7.22
CA SER A 171 -3.39 12.77 6.85
C SER A 171 -3.61 11.30 6.54
N ARG A 172 -2.55 10.48 6.44
CA ARG A 172 -2.68 9.06 6.06
C ARG A 172 -1.82 8.14 6.90
N PHE A 173 -2.23 6.88 6.96
CA PHE A 173 -1.39 5.79 7.43
C PHE A 173 -0.73 5.08 6.24
N TYR A 174 0.51 4.62 6.45
CA TYR A 174 1.22 3.76 5.51
C TYR A 174 1.64 2.47 6.18
N ARG A 175 1.65 1.37 5.44
CA ARG A 175 2.10 0.07 5.97
C ARG A 175 3.62 0.06 6.05
N ILE A 176 4.14 -0.38 7.19
CA ILE A 176 5.56 -0.66 7.37
C ILE A 176 5.76 -2.16 7.15
N ASP A 177 6.55 -2.51 6.14
CA ASP A 177 6.86 -3.90 5.86
C ASP A 177 7.73 -4.51 6.96
N ARG A 178 7.56 -5.81 7.19
CA ARG A 178 8.28 -6.53 8.26
C ARG A 178 9.80 -6.40 8.14
N ALA A 179 10.33 -6.33 6.92
CA ALA A 179 11.75 -6.15 6.67
C ALA A 179 12.28 -4.77 7.11
N GLN A 180 11.41 -3.77 7.30
CA GLN A 180 11.78 -2.40 7.67
C GLN A 180 11.63 -2.12 9.18
N GLU A 181 11.14 -3.07 9.97
CA GLU A 181 10.84 -2.85 11.39
C GLU A 181 12.08 -2.53 12.24
N HIS A 182 13.23 -3.14 11.93
CA HIS A 182 14.52 -2.87 12.60
C HIS A 182 15.14 -1.51 12.23
N LEU A 183 14.60 -0.83 11.22
CA LEU A 183 15.07 0.48 10.75
C LEU A 183 14.26 1.64 11.32
N ASN A 184 13.09 1.35 11.93
CA ASN A 184 12.16 2.35 12.42
C ASN A 184 12.09 2.29 13.95
N TYR A 185 12.21 3.43 14.61
CA TYR A 185 12.04 3.52 16.06
C TYR A 185 10.61 3.86 16.42
N VAL A 186 10.15 3.32 17.55
CA VAL A 186 8.78 3.56 17.99
C VAL A 186 8.50 5.06 18.20
N THR A 187 9.48 5.80 18.71
CA THR A 187 9.41 7.25 18.94
C THR A 187 9.36 8.09 17.67
N GLU A 188 9.73 7.51 16.52
CA GLU A 188 9.70 8.18 15.22
C GLU A 188 8.32 8.05 14.57
N ILE A 189 7.68 6.89 14.72
CA ILE A 189 6.41 6.60 14.06
C ILE A 189 5.17 6.85 14.92
N ALA A 190 5.33 6.90 16.25
CA ALA A 190 4.24 7.02 17.22
C ALA A 190 4.67 7.86 18.44
N GLN A 191 3.72 8.59 19.03
CA GLN A 191 3.98 9.36 20.25
C GLN A 191 3.48 8.59 21.48
N ASP A 192 2.15 8.41 21.59
CA ASP A 192 1.50 7.72 22.70
C ASP A 192 0.67 6.50 22.25
N GLU A 193 0.33 6.43 20.96
CA GLU A 193 -0.48 5.36 20.37
C GLU A 193 0.14 4.89 19.06
N ILE A 194 0.25 3.57 18.91
CA ILE A 194 0.76 2.88 17.73
C ILE A 194 -0.37 2.06 17.12
N TYR A 195 -0.43 2.06 15.78
CA TYR A 195 -1.47 1.35 15.04
C TYR A 195 -0.88 0.15 14.31
N ILE A 196 -1.62 -0.95 14.32
CA ILE A 196 -1.28 -2.16 13.58
C ILE A 196 -2.43 -2.51 12.64
N LEU A 197 -2.09 -3.05 11.48
CA LEU A 197 -3.05 -3.52 10.49
C LEU A 197 -3.15 -5.04 10.60
N ASP A 198 -4.36 -5.53 10.88
CA ASP A 198 -4.65 -6.96 10.99
C ASP A 198 -5.60 -7.40 9.86
N PRO A 199 -5.10 -8.20 8.90
CA PRO A 199 -5.91 -8.72 7.80
C PRO A 199 -7.04 -9.66 8.20
N GLU A 200 -6.95 -10.30 9.36
CA GLU A 200 -7.95 -11.27 9.81
C GLU A 200 -8.96 -10.67 10.80
N LEU A 201 -8.81 -9.37 11.12
CA LEU A 201 -9.75 -8.66 11.95
C LEU A 201 -11.07 -8.45 11.21
N LEU A 202 -12.14 -9.06 11.70
CA LEU A 202 -13.50 -8.77 11.24
C LEU A 202 -13.87 -7.34 11.66
N GLY A 203 -14.11 -6.46 10.68
CA GLY A 203 -14.33 -5.02 10.88
C GLY A 203 -15.44 -4.70 11.89
N ALA A 204 -15.28 -3.57 12.60
CA ALA A 204 -16.12 -3.18 13.73
C ALA A 204 -17.58 -2.79 13.37
N SER A 205 -18.01 -2.95 12.11
CA SER A 205 -19.38 -2.66 11.65
C SER A 205 -20.37 -3.81 11.86
N ALA A 206 -20.18 -4.61 12.92
CA ALA A 206 -21.19 -5.55 13.41
C ALA A 206 -21.82 -4.97 14.69
N ARG A 207 -22.76 -4.02 14.51
CA ARG A 207 -23.69 -3.66 15.59
C ARG A 207 -24.55 -4.89 15.94
N PRO A 208 -24.66 -5.29 17.23
CA PRO A 208 -25.70 -6.19 17.67
C PRO A 208 -27.05 -5.43 17.70
N ASP A 209 -28.14 -6.14 17.45
CA ASP A 209 -29.56 -5.71 17.49
C ASP A 209 -30.20 -5.14 16.21
N LEU A 210 -30.62 -6.03 15.29
CA LEU A 210 -32.03 -6.26 14.89
C LEU A 210 -32.12 -7.47 13.93
N PRO A 211 -33.30 -8.09 13.74
CA PRO A 211 -33.43 -9.53 13.65
C PRO A 211 -33.15 -10.03 12.22
N THR A 212 -32.64 -11.24 12.16
CA THR A 212 -32.71 -12.11 10.97
C THR A 212 -34.03 -11.95 10.22
N PRO A 213 -34.02 -11.55 8.93
CA PRO A 213 -35.10 -11.90 8.04
C PRO A 213 -34.90 -13.36 7.66
N THR A 214 -35.46 -14.23 8.50
CA THR A 214 -35.78 -15.61 8.13
C THR A 214 -36.90 -15.52 7.09
N SER A 215 -36.65 -15.94 5.85
CA SER A 215 -37.70 -16.34 4.91
C SER A 215 -37.09 -16.99 3.66
N PRO A 216 -37.85 -17.89 3.00
CA PRO A 216 -37.44 -19.28 2.90
C PRO A 216 -36.93 -19.65 1.50
N LEU A 217 -36.17 -20.74 1.46
CA LEU A 217 -36.02 -21.59 0.29
C LEU A 217 -37.40 -21.88 -0.35
N PRO A 218 -37.58 -21.66 -1.67
CA PRO A 218 -38.51 -22.46 -2.42
C PRO A 218 -37.83 -23.79 -2.75
N THR A 219 -38.22 -24.84 -2.03
CA THR A 219 -38.14 -26.21 -2.51
C THR A 219 -38.94 -26.34 -3.79
N SER A 220 -38.33 -26.74 -4.89
CA SER A 220 -39.01 -27.46 -5.99
C SER A 220 -37.99 -28.25 -6.81
N PRO A 221 -38.42 -29.40 -7.38
CA PRO A 221 -37.65 -30.62 -7.27
C PRO A 221 -36.69 -30.85 -8.43
N CYS A 222 -35.55 -31.42 -8.09
CA CYS A 222 -34.67 -32.12 -8.99
C CYS A 222 -35.47 -33.26 -9.67
N SER A 223 -35.58 -33.21 -11.00
CA SER A 223 -35.95 -34.38 -11.80
C SER A 223 -34.65 -35.03 -12.26
N PRO A 224 -34.39 -36.31 -11.95
CA PRO A 224 -33.27 -37.02 -12.55
C PRO A 224 -33.75 -37.60 -13.89
N THR A 225 -33.17 -37.14 -15.00
CA THR A 225 -33.24 -37.87 -16.26
C THR A 225 -31.91 -38.58 -16.48
N PRO A 226 -31.85 -39.92 -16.39
CA PRO A 226 -30.68 -40.68 -16.77
C PRO A 226 -30.78 -41.06 -18.26
N ARG A 227 -29.64 -40.99 -18.97
CA ARG A 227 -29.27 -41.60 -20.27
C ARG A 227 -28.53 -40.56 -21.12
N SER A 228 -27.46 -40.86 -21.85
CA SER A 228 -26.85 -42.14 -22.21
C SER A 228 -25.39 -41.89 -22.58
N LEU A 229 -24.63 -42.98 -22.52
CA LEU A 229 -23.29 -43.24 -23.00
C LEU A 229 -22.98 -42.74 -24.43
N GLN A 230 -21.66 -42.70 -24.69
CA GLN A 230 -20.95 -42.52 -25.98
C GLN A 230 -20.70 -41.05 -26.31
N GLY A 231 -19.47 -40.59 -26.50
CA GLY A 231 -18.36 -41.24 -27.21
C GLY A 231 -18.09 -40.39 -28.45
N ASP A 232 -16.88 -39.84 -28.52
CA ASP A 232 -16.27 -39.09 -29.62
C ASP A 232 -16.66 -37.61 -29.86
N ALA A 233 -15.58 -36.82 -29.97
CA ALA A 233 -15.45 -35.42 -30.40
C ALA A 233 -16.05 -34.34 -29.48
N ALA A 234 -15.31 -33.96 -28.43
CA ALA A 234 -15.53 -32.71 -27.72
C ALA A 234 -15.37 -31.52 -28.70
N PRO A 235 -16.38 -30.63 -28.86
CA PRO A 235 -16.14 -29.33 -29.48
C PRO A 235 -15.19 -28.52 -28.60
N PRO A 236 -14.46 -27.53 -29.15
CA PRO A 236 -13.49 -26.76 -28.40
C PRO A 236 -14.20 -25.96 -27.30
N GLN A 237 -14.21 -26.46 -26.07
CA GLN A 237 -14.80 -25.80 -24.90
C GLN A 237 -14.27 -24.37 -24.70
N GLY A 238 -13.08 -24.09 -25.24
CA GLY A 238 -12.49 -22.76 -25.31
C GLY A 238 -13.25 -21.75 -26.18
N GLU A 239 -13.81 -22.16 -27.32
CA GLU A 239 -14.60 -21.27 -28.19
C GLU A 239 -15.92 -20.90 -27.53
N GLU A 240 -16.57 -21.85 -26.86
CA GLU A 240 -17.81 -21.60 -26.10
C GLU A 240 -17.57 -20.67 -24.91
N LEU A 241 -16.41 -20.79 -24.24
CA LEU A 241 -16.00 -19.88 -23.17
C LEU A 241 -15.83 -18.45 -23.72
N ILE A 242 -15.16 -18.29 -24.85
CA ILE A 242 -14.97 -16.98 -25.49
C ILE A 242 -16.32 -16.38 -25.90
N GLU A 243 -17.23 -17.18 -26.44
CA GLU A 243 -18.56 -16.72 -26.82
C GLU A 243 -19.39 -16.30 -25.60
N ALA A 244 -19.27 -17.01 -24.47
CA ALA A 244 -19.89 -16.62 -23.21
C ALA A 244 -19.32 -15.28 -22.70
N ALA A 245 -18.00 -15.08 -22.78
CA ALA A 245 -17.37 -13.81 -22.42
C ALA A 245 -17.83 -12.65 -23.32
N LYS A 246 -17.91 -12.86 -24.65
CA LYS A 246 -18.41 -11.87 -25.62
C LYS A 246 -19.87 -11.46 -25.36
N ARG A 247 -20.70 -12.40 -24.93
CA ARG A 247 -22.11 -12.16 -24.58
C ARG A 247 -22.31 -11.62 -23.17
N ASN A 248 -21.23 -11.47 -22.40
CA ASN A 248 -21.26 -11.10 -20.99
C ASN A 248 -22.15 -12.04 -20.14
N ASP A 249 -22.16 -13.34 -20.47
CA ASP A 249 -22.94 -14.35 -19.75
C ASP A 249 -22.08 -15.00 -18.66
N PHE A 250 -22.01 -14.34 -17.50
CA PHE A 250 -21.20 -14.76 -16.37
C PHE A 250 -21.55 -16.18 -15.87
N CYS A 251 -22.85 -16.50 -15.77
CA CYS A 251 -23.31 -17.80 -15.31
C CYS A 251 -22.81 -18.92 -16.22
N LYS A 252 -22.94 -18.74 -17.54
CA LYS A 252 -22.49 -19.73 -18.52
C LYS A 252 -20.97 -19.88 -18.54
N LEU A 253 -20.22 -18.78 -18.37
CA LEU A 253 -18.76 -18.82 -18.27
C LEU A 253 -18.30 -19.63 -17.04
N GLN A 254 -18.96 -19.42 -15.89
CA GLN A 254 -18.65 -20.16 -14.66
C GLN A 254 -19.00 -21.66 -14.78
N GLU A 255 -20.11 -22.00 -15.43
CA GLU A 255 -20.49 -23.39 -15.71
C GLU A 255 -19.47 -24.09 -16.62
N LEU A 256 -19.05 -23.44 -17.71
CA LEU A 256 -18.08 -23.97 -18.65
C LEU A 256 -16.70 -24.16 -17.99
N HIS A 257 -16.27 -23.22 -17.15
CA HIS A 257 -15.04 -23.39 -16.38
C HIS A 257 -15.15 -24.56 -15.39
N ARG A 258 -16.27 -24.70 -14.66
CA ARG A 258 -16.50 -25.87 -13.78
C ARG A 258 -16.57 -27.20 -14.52
N ALA A 259 -16.92 -27.18 -15.81
CA ALA A 259 -16.91 -28.35 -16.68
C ALA A 259 -15.51 -28.71 -17.21
N GLY A 260 -14.47 -27.96 -16.84
CA GLY A 260 -13.07 -28.19 -17.24
C GLY A 260 -12.59 -27.36 -18.42
N GLY A 261 -13.33 -26.31 -18.79
CA GLY A 261 -12.92 -25.41 -19.88
C GLY A 261 -11.64 -24.63 -19.54
N ASP A 262 -10.76 -24.49 -20.53
CA ASP A 262 -9.47 -23.82 -20.40
C ASP A 262 -9.61 -22.28 -20.47
N LEU A 263 -9.26 -21.59 -19.37
CA LEU A 263 -9.30 -20.13 -19.28
C LEU A 263 -8.18 -19.44 -20.07
N MET A 264 -7.13 -20.18 -20.46
CA MET A 264 -6.01 -19.68 -21.26
C MET A 264 -6.24 -19.78 -22.76
N HIS A 265 -7.43 -20.24 -23.18
CA HIS A 265 -7.76 -20.38 -24.59
C HIS A 265 -7.66 -19.04 -25.32
N ARG A 266 -7.11 -19.10 -26.54
CA ARG A 266 -6.91 -17.95 -27.43
C ARG A 266 -7.75 -18.14 -28.69
N ASP A 267 -8.37 -17.06 -29.16
CA ASP A 267 -9.03 -17.05 -30.46
C ASP A 267 -8.02 -16.96 -31.62
N GLU A 268 -8.54 -16.97 -32.86
CA GLU A 268 -7.76 -16.83 -34.09
C GLU A 268 -6.92 -15.53 -34.15
N GLN A 269 -7.27 -14.51 -33.36
CA GLN A 269 -6.57 -13.22 -33.24
C GLN A 269 -5.63 -13.20 -32.03
N SER A 270 -5.32 -14.37 -31.47
CA SER A 270 -4.53 -14.55 -30.25
C SER A 270 -5.11 -13.87 -28.99
N ARG A 271 -6.38 -13.46 -29.00
CA ARG A 271 -7.02 -12.83 -27.84
C ARG A 271 -7.43 -13.89 -26.83
N THR A 272 -7.03 -13.68 -25.58
CA THR A 272 -7.47 -14.49 -24.45
C THR A 272 -8.88 -14.10 -24.00
N LEU A 273 -9.50 -14.95 -23.17
CA LEU A 273 -10.74 -14.66 -22.46
C LEU A 273 -10.75 -13.30 -21.76
N LEU A 274 -9.62 -12.89 -21.18
CA LEU A 274 -9.48 -11.60 -20.50
C LEU A 274 -9.61 -10.42 -21.48
N HIS A 275 -9.10 -10.53 -22.71
CA HIS A 275 -9.27 -9.48 -23.73
C HIS A 275 -10.74 -9.28 -24.11
N HIS A 276 -11.50 -10.38 -24.24
CA HIS A 276 -12.95 -10.32 -24.51
C HIS A 276 -13.73 -9.72 -23.32
N ALA A 277 -13.36 -10.07 -22.09
CA ALA A 277 -13.96 -9.51 -20.88
C ALA A 277 -13.72 -7.99 -20.75
N VAL A 278 -12.51 -7.53 -21.09
CA VAL A 278 -12.18 -6.10 -21.15
C VAL A 278 -12.92 -5.40 -22.29
N SER A 279 -12.95 -6.00 -23.49
CA SER A 279 -13.66 -5.43 -24.63
C SER A 279 -15.17 -5.26 -24.39
N THR A 280 -15.77 -6.15 -23.59
CA THR A 280 -17.18 -6.06 -23.18
C THR A 280 -17.41 -5.17 -21.97
N GLY A 281 -16.35 -4.83 -21.22
CA GLY A 281 -16.42 -4.02 -20.00
C GLY A 281 -17.01 -4.77 -18.80
N SER A 282 -17.00 -6.10 -18.82
CA SER A 282 -17.57 -6.93 -17.76
C SER A 282 -16.66 -7.05 -16.56
N LYS A 283 -16.95 -6.28 -15.50
CA LYS A 283 -16.18 -6.27 -14.26
C LYS A 283 -16.19 -7.62 -13.55
N ASP A 284 -17.32 -8.32 -13.58
CA ASP A 284 -17.51 -9.59 -12.87
C ASP A 284 -16.74 -10.72 -13.55
N VAL A 285 -16.77 -10.77 -14.89
CA VAL A 285 -15.96 -11.72 -15.67
C VAL A 285 -14.48 -11.42 -15.50
N VAL A 286 -14.06 -10.16 -15.53
CA VAL A 286 -12.66 -9.78 -15.29
C VAL A 286 -12.19 -10.26 -13.91
N ARG A 287 -12.91 -9.93 -12.83
CA ARG A 287 -12.54 -10.39 -11.47
C ARG A 287 -12.44 -11.91 -11.38
N TYR A 288 -13.44 -12.60 -11.91
CA TYR A 288 -13.46 -14.06 -11.88
C TYR A 288 -12.25 -14.67 -12.60
N LEU A 289 -11.89 -14.13 -13.77
CA LEU A 289 -10.70 -14.56 -14.49
C LEU A 289 -9.42 -14.25 -13.72
N LEU A 290 -9.30 -13.09 -13.08
CA LEU A 290 -8.12 -12.73 -12.28
C LEU A 290 -7.92 -13.64 -11.06
N ASP A 291 -9.02 -14.09 -10.44
CA ASP A 291 -8.97 -14.97 -9.27
C ASP A 291 -8.66 -16.43 -9.61
N HIS A 292 -9.02 -16.89 -10.81
CA HIS A 292 -9.00 -18.31 -11.17
C HIS A 292 -8.03 -18.68 -12.31
N ALA A 293 -7.66 -17.72 -13.17
CA ALA A 293 -6.72 -17.94 -14.25
C ALA A 293 -5.27 -17.75 -13.76
N PRO A 294 -4.28 -18.41 -14.38
CA PRO A 294 -2.88 -18.20 -14.04
C PRO A 294 -2.43 -16.76 -14.38
N PRO A 295 -1.47 -16.19 -13.65
CA PRO A 295 -1.03 -14.80 -13.81
C PRO A 295 -0.46 -14.48 -15.19
N GLU A 296 -0.01 -15.51 -15.92
CA GLU A 296 0.46 -15.43 -17.30
C GLU A 296 -0.59 -14.86 -18.27
N ILE A 297 -1.90 -14.95 -17.92
CA ILE A 297 -2.99 -14.42 -18.74
C ILE A 297 -2.95 -12.89 -18.87
N LEU A 298 -2.42 -12.20 -17.85
CA LEU A 298 -2.34 -10.74 -17.80
C LEU A 298 -1.39 -10.18 -18.85
N ASP A 299 -0.34 -10.96 -19.10
CA ASP A 299 0.81 -10.62 -19.89
C ASP A 299 0.72 -11.17 -21.32
N ALA A 300 -0.38 -11.87 -21.62
CA ALA A 300 -0.72 -12.33 -22.96
C ALA A 300 -0.98 -11.14 -23.89
N VAL A 301 -0.51 -11.26 -25.12
CA VAL A 301 -0.68 -10.27 -26.18
C VAL A 301 -1.58 -10.81 -27.28
N GLU A 302 -2.42 -9.95 -27.83
CA GLU A 302 -3.17 -10.24 -29.07
C GLU A 302 -2.32 -10.01 -30.33
N GLU A 303 -2.90 -10.22 -31.51
CA GLU A 303 -2.23 -10.10 -32.81
C GLU A 303 -1.54 -8.74 -33.04
N ASN A 304 -2.07 -7.66 -32.46
CA ASN A 304 -1.49 -6.30 -32.53
C ASN A 304 -0.36 -6.06 -31.51
N GLY A 305 0.01 -7.07 -30.72
CA GLY A 305 0.95 -6.92 -29.60
C GLY A 305 0.36 -6.22 -28.38
N GLU A 306 -0.93 -5.86 -28.41
CA GLU A 306 -1.61 -5.22 -27.29
C GLU A 306 -1.87 -6.23 -26.16
N THR A 307 -1.64 -5.81 -24.91
CA THR A 307 -2.08 -6.57 -23.73
C THR A 307 -3.50 -6.17 -23.32
N CYS A 308 -4.13 -6.97 -22.46
CA CYS A 308 -5.45 -6.63 -21.92
C CYS A 308 -5.49 -5.25 -21.23
N LEU A 309 -4.37 -4.80 -20.66
CA LEU A 309 -4.23 -3.47 -20.05
C LEU A 309 -4.19 -2.34 -21.09
N HIS A 310 -3.56 -2.54 -22.26
CA HIS A 310 -3.61 -1.56 -23.36
C HIS A 310 -5.05 -1.34 -23.81
N GLN A 311 -5.80 -2.43 -23.97
CA GLN A 311 -7.21 -2.37 -24.37
C GLN A 311 -8.07 -1.68 -23.30
N ALA A 312 -7.88 -2.00 -22.03
CA ALA A 312 -8.62 -1.36 -20.93
C ALA A 312 -8.32 0.15 -20.86
N ALA A 313 -7.06 0.55 -21.08
CA ALA A 313 -6.63 1.94 -21.12
C ALA A 313 -7.18 2.69 -22.34
N ALA A 314 -7.18 2.07 -23.52
CA ALA A 314 -7.74 2.63 -24.75
C ALA A 314 -9.25 2.88 -24.63
N LEU A 315 -9.96 2.01 -23.91
CA LEU A 315 -11.39 2.10 -23.66
C LEU A 315 -11.76 3.00 -22.46
N GLY A 316 -10.78 3.55 -21.73
CA GLY A 316 -11.02 4.40 -20.55
C GLY A 316 -11.65 3.66 -19.38
N GLN A 317 -11.48 2.33 -19.30
CA GLN A 317 -12.13 1.51 -18.27
C GLN A 317 -11.32 1.52 -16.97
N ARG A 318 -11.38 2.63 -16.22
CA ARG A 318 -10.58 2.86 -15.00
C ARG A 318 -10.65 1.73 -13.99
N THR A 319 -11.85 1.27 -13.64
CA THR A 319 -12.04 0.19 -12.66
C THR A 319 -11.39 -1.12 -13.10
N ILE A 320 -11.47 -1.45 -14.39
CA ILE A 320 -10.88 -2.68 -14.94
C ILE A 320 -9.35 -2.55 -15.00
N CYS A 321 -8.84 -1.36 -15.34
CA CYS A 321 -7.41 -1.06 -15.25
C CYS A 321 -6.89 -1.25 -13.82
N HIS A 322 -7.62 -0.79 -12.80
CA HIS A 322 -7.22 -1.00 -11.41
C HIS A 322 -7.10 -2.49 -11.08
N TYR A 323 -8.10 -3.32 -11.41
CA TYR A 323 -8.05 -4.76 -11.14
C TYR A 323 -6.87 -5.44 -11.84
N ILE A 324 -6.63 -5.12 -13.12
CA ILE A 324 -5.54 -5.72 -13.91
C ILE A 324 -4.17 -5.32 -13.33
N VAL A 325 -4.01 -4.07 -12.90
CA VAL A 325 -2.76 -3.58 -12.30
C VAL A 325 -2.54 -4.18 -10.91
N GLU A 326 -3.59 -4.33 -10.10
CA GLU A 326 -3.51 -4.98 -8.79
C GLU A 326 -3.21 -6.47 -8.89
N ALA A 327 -3.68 -7.13 -9.94
CA ALA A 327 -3.32 -8.52 -10.25
C ALA A 327 -1.86 -8.69 -10.72
N GLY A 328 -1.11 -7.59 -10.89
CA GLY A 328 0.32 -7.63 -11.20
C GLY A 328 0.67 -7.60 -12.68
N ALA A 329 -0.22 -7.08 -13.54
CA ALA A 329 0.07 -6.94 -14.97
C ALA A 329 1.32 -6.07 -15.22
N SER A 330 2.10 -6.41 -16.25
CA SER A 330 3.27 -5.62 -16.63
C SER A 330 2.87 -4.27 -17.23
N LEU A 331 3.36 -3.19 -16.61
CA LEU A 331 3.14 -1.81 -17.07
C LEU A 331 4.13 -1.35 -18.14
N MET A 332 5.20 -2.13 -18.35
CA MET A 332 6.31 -1.75 -19.24
C MET A 332 6.23 -2.42 -20.62
N LYS A 333 5.27 -3.34 -20.85
CA LYS A 333 5.11 -3.94 -22.17
C LYS A 333 4.61 -2.88 -23.15
N THR A 334 5.20 -2.88 -24.33
CA THR A 334 4.80 -2.03 -25.44
C THR A 334 4.05 -2.84 -26.48
N ASP A 335 3.06 -2.23 -27.11
CA ASP A 335 2.40 -2.79 -28.30
C ASP A 335 3.29 -2.70 -29.55
N GLN A 336 2.77 -3.10 -30.71
CA GLN A 336 3.51 -3.02 -31.99
C GLN A 336 3.82 -1.60 -32.45
N GLN A 337 3.09 -0.60 -31.95
CA GLN A 337 3.33 0.82 -32.22
C GLN A 337 4.40 1.39 -31.27
N GLY A 338 4.85 0.60 -30.29
CA GLY A 338 5.80 1.02 -29.27
C GLY A 338 5.15 1.81 -28.15
N ASP A 339 3.81 1.85 -28.08
CA ASP A 339 3.08 2.52 -27.03
C ASP A 339 2.96 1.62 -25.81
N THR A 340 3.09 2.22 -24.64
CA THR A 340 2.78 1.62 -23.33
C THR A 340 1.30 1.80 -22.98
N PRO A 341 0.73 1.05 -22.02
CA PRO A 341 -0.66 1.23 -21.60
C PRO A 341 -0.95 2.67 -21.14
N ARG A 342 0.05 3.33 -20.55
CA ARG A 342 0.00 4.74 -20.16
C ARG A 342 -0.20 5.65 -21.37
N GLN A 343 0.64 5.51 -22.40
CA GLN A 343 0.53 6.31 -23.63
C GLN A 343 -0.82 6.04 -24.33
N ARG A 344 -1.36 4.82 -24.20
CA ARG A 344 -2.70 4.50 -24.69
C ARG A 344 -3.81 5.24 -23.94
N ALA A 345 -3.71 5.35 -22.61
CA ALA A 345 -4.61 6.17 -21.80
C ALA A 345 -4.53 7.67 -22.15
N GLU A 346 -3.33 8.19 -22.41
CA GLU A 346 -3.13 9.57 -22.86
C GLU A 346 -3.79 9.84 -24.21
N LYS A 347 -3.64 8.91 -25.17
CA LYS A 347 -4.31 8.98 -26.48
C LYS A 347 -5.83 8.92 -26.36
N ALA A 348 -6.33 8.22 -25.36
CA ALA A 348 -7.75 8.18 -25.02
C ALA A 348 -8.25 9.43 -24.25
N GLN A 349 -7.37 10.42 -24.03
CA GLN A 349 -7.64 11.64 -23.25
C GLN A 349 -7.98 11.40 -21.77
N ASP A 350 -7.61 10.24 -21.21
CA ASP A 350 -7.79 9.94 -19.79
C ASP A 350 -6.51 10.24 -18.99
N THR A 351 -6.32 11.52 -18.65
CA THR A 351 -5.13 12.01 -17.94
C THR A 351 -5.01 11.45 -16.52
N GLU A 352 -6.12 11.20 -15.84
CA GLU A 352 -6.14 10.62 -14.50
C GLU A 352 -5.64 9.18 -14.53
N LEU A 353 -6.11 8.39 -15.50
CA LEU A 353 -5.66 7.02 -15.68
C LEU A 353 -4.20 6.94 -16.11
N ALA A 354 -3.76 7.84 -16.99
CA ALA A 354 -2.35 7.93 -17.38
C ALA A 354 -1.45 8.25 -16.16
N ALA A 355 -1.83 9.20 -15.32
CA ALA A 355 -1.10 9.53 -14.10
C ALA A 355 -1.08 8.35 -13.10
N TYR A 356 -2.19 7.60 -12.98
CA TYR A 356 -2.23 6.38 -12.17
C TYR A 356 -1.24 5.32 -12.66
N LEU A 357 -1.23 5.06 -13.97
CA LEU A 357 -0.33 4.08 -14.60
C LEU A 357 1.13 4.50 -14.49
N GLU A 358 1.44 5.80 -14.65
CA GLU A 358 2.79 6.36 -14.47
C GLU A 358 3.30 6.13 -13.05
N ASN A 359 2.50 6.49 -12.04
CA ASN A 359 2.87 6.29 -10.65
C ASN A 359 3.14 4.82 -10.35
N ARG A 360 2.26 3.91 -10.81
CA ARG A 360 2.43 2.47 -10.62
C ARG A 360 3.65 1.91 -11.37
N GLN A 361 3.94 2.42 -12.57
CA GLN A 361 5.10 2.01 -13.35
C GLN A 361 6.41 2.37 -12.63
N HIS A 362 6.47 3.57 -12.03
CA HIS A 362 7.63 3.99 -11.25
C HIS A 362 7.91 3.06 -10.06
N TYR A 363 6.85 2.63 -9.34
CA TYR A 363 7.00 1.65 -8.25
C TYR A 363 7.52 0.27 -8.74
N GLN A 364 7.08 -0.20 -9.92
CA GLN A 364 7.58 -1.47 -10.48
C GLN A 364 9.06 -1.40 -10.90
N MET A 365 9.56 -0.22 -11.29
CA MET A 365 10.98 -0.04 -11.63
C MET A 365 11.88 -0.05 -10.40
N ILE A 366 11.50 0.66 -9.33
CA ILE A 366 12.26 0.70 -8.07
C ILE A 366 12.41 -0.71 -7.49
N GLN A 367 11.33 -1.49 -7.48
CA GLN A 367 11.37 -2.87 -6.97
C GLN A 367 12.27 -3.82 -7.79
N ARG A 368 12.52 -3.54 -9.08
CA ARG A 368 13.44 -4.33 -9.92
C ARG A 368 14.90 -3.93 -9.72
N GLU A 369 15.19 -2.63 -9.56
CA GLU A 369 16.54 -2.14 -9.29
C GLU A 369 17.07 -2.65 -7.93
N ASP A 370 16.20 -2.74 -6.92
CA ASP A 370 16.52 -3.32 -5.60
C ASP A 370 16.83 -4.83 -5.66
N GLN A 371 16.32 -5.55 -6.67
CA GLN A 371 16.60 -6.97 -6.89
C GLN A 371 17.89 -7.21 -7.69
N GLU A 372 18.29 -6.29 -8.58
CA GLU A 372 19.52 -6.40 -9.37
C GLU A 372 20.79 -5.99 -8.62
N THR A 373 20.66 -5.21 -7.53
CA THR A 373 21.79 -4.81 -6.67
C THR A 373 22.12 -5.83 -5.56
N ALA A 374 21.37 -6.93 -5.48
CA ALA A 374 21.62 -8.05 -4.59
C ALA A 374 22.38 -9.18 -5.31
N VAL A 375 23.66 -8.96 -5.66
CA VAL A 375 24.59 -10.02 -6.09
C VAL A 375 25.91 -9.93 -5.35
#